data_AF-A0A4Z1CSY9-F1
#
_entry.id   AF-A0A4Z1CSY9-F1
#
_cell.length_a   1.000
_cell.length_b   1.000
_cell.length_c   1.000
_cell.angle_alpha   90.00
_cell.angle_beta   90.00
_cell.angle_gamma   90.00
#
_symmetry.space_group_name_H-M   'P 1'
#
loop_
_entity.id
_entity.type
_entity.pdbx_description
1 polymer ?
#
loop_
_entity_poly.entity_id
_entity_poly.type
_entity_poly.pdbx_seq_one_letter_code
_entity_poly.pdbx_strand_id
1 'polypeptide(L)'
;MTDPFTKMFQQMLSQGQEMARTFNPALEHFDLKAVEKMFPTMPADMLEMWFGRTFNREGLDAKTRLLVTVAAMTVQGALAEPQLRMTIRHAIEAGATPREIAEVIYQMGMFGGLPAMQKALEIAQGVFTESEGKAQP
;
A
#
# COMPACT_ATOMS: atom_id res chain seq x y z
N MET A 1 30.30 -13.08 4.85
CA MET A 1 29.56 -14.08 4.07
C MET A 1 30.23 -14.17 2.71
N THR A 2 30.59 -15.38 2.28
CA THR A 2 31.66 -15.70 1.33
C THR A 2 31.26 -15.45 -0.14
N ASP A 3 32.18 -14.85 -0.91
CA ASP A 3 32.11 -14.49 -2.35
C ASP A 3 31.38 -15.49 -3.30
N PRO A 4 31.48 -16.82 -3.12
CA PRO A 4 30.82 -17.79 -4.01
C PRO A 4 29.29 -17.77 -3.93
N PHE A 5 28.72 -17.56 -2.73
CA PHE A 5 27.26 -17.54 -2.56
C PHE A 5 26.64 -16.30 -3.19
N THR A 6 27.33 -15.16 -3.08
CA THR A 6 26.91 -13.90 -3.73
C THR A 6 26.91 -14.02 -5.25
N LYS A 7 27.94 -14.64 -5.84
CA LYS A 7 28.02 -14.89 -7.30
C LYS A 7 26.92 -15.84 -7.77
N MET A 8 26.67 -16.92 -7.05
CA MET A 8 25.57 -17.85 -7.33
C MET A 8 24.21 -17.11 -7.32
N PHE A 9 23.97 -16.27 -6.31
CA PHE A 9 22.74 -15.51 -6.20
C PHE A 9 22.57 -14.50 -7.35
N GLN A 10 23.64 -13.81 -7.74
CA GLN A 10 23.63 -12.91 -8.90
C GLN A 10 23.32 -13.65 -10.20
N GLN A 11 23.90 -14.84 -10.40
CA GLN A 11 23.64 -15.67 -11.57
C GLN A 11 22.19 -16.18 -11.61
N MET A 12 21.62 -16.54 -10.46
CA MET A 12 20.20 -16.90 -10.35
C MET A 12 19.28 -15.73 -10.70
N LEU A 13 19.60 -14.52 -10.23
CA LEU A 13 18.84 -13.31 -10.56
C LEU A 13 18.91 -12.99 -12.06
N SER A 14 20.09 -13.07 -12.69
CA SER A 14 20.25 -12.81 -14.12
C SER A 14 19.49 -13.83 -14.98
N GLN A 15 19.55 -15.12 -14.60
CA GLN A 15 18.80 -16.17 -15.29
C GLN A 15 17.29 -16.01 -15.14
N GLY A 16 16.81 -15.60 -13.96
CA GLY A 16 15.38 -15.32 -13.74
C GLY A 16 14.87 -14.17 -14.62
N GLN A 17 15.67 -13.11 -14.79
CA GLN A 17 15.33 -12.00 -15.69
C GLN A 17 15.31 -12.43 -17.17
N GLU A 18 16.26 -13.26 -17.59
CA GLU A 18 16.33 -13.78 -18.96
C GLU A 18 15.17 -14.75 -19.26
N MET A 19 14.79 -15.58 -18.29
CA MET A 19 13.61 -16.44 -18.37
C MET A 19 12.32 -15.63 -18.49
N ALA A 20 12.17 -14.56 -17.69
CA ALA A 20 11.01 -13.67 -17.77
C ALA A 20 10.90 -12.98 -19.14
N ARG A 21 12.01 -12.50 -19.72
CA ARG A 21 12.07 -11.94 -21.08
C ARG A 21 11.60 -12.93 -22.14
N THR A 22 12.06 -14.18 -22.04
CA THR A 22 11.75 -15.23 -23.01
C THR A 22 10.27 -15.61 -22.98
N PHE A 23 9.66 -15.61 -21.79
CA PHE A 23 8.27 -16.02 -21.61
C PHE A 23 7.27 -14.91 -22.00
N ASN A 24 7.59 -13.65 -21.69
CA ASN A 24 6.78 -12.50 -22.11
C ASN A 24 7.64 -11.22 -22.13
N PRO A 25 7.99 -10.70 -23.32
CA PRO A 25 8.77 -9.46 -23.45
C PRO A 25 8.17 -8.25 -22.73
N ALA A 26 6.84 -8.21 -22.53
CA ALA A 26 6.17 -7.14 -21.81
C ALA A 26 6.48 -7.12 -20.30
N LEU A 27 6.95 -8.24 -19.72
CA LEU A 27 7.34 -8.30 -18.30
C LEU A 27 8.64 -7.53 -18.03
N GLU A 28 9.46 -7.29 -19.05
CA GLU A 28 10.69 -6.50 -18.94
C GLU A 28 10.42 -5.04 -18.57
N HIS A 29 9.24 -4.54 -18.92
CA HIS A 29 8.78 -3.17 -18.62
C HIS A 29 7.67 -3.15 -17.56
N PHE A 30 7.49 -4.25 -16.81
CA PHE A 30 6.49 -4.30 -15.75
C PHE A 30 7.00 -3.52 -14.52
N ASP A 31 6.83 -2.20 -14.59
CA ASP A 31 7.15 -1.28 -13.52
C ASP A 31 5.95 -1.17 -12.56
N LEU A 32 6.09 -1.75 -11.36
CA LEU A 32 5.09 -1.66 -10.30
C LEU A 32 4.76 -0.21 -9.91
N LYS A 33 5.70 0.74 -10.02
CA LYS A 33 5.44 2.16 -9.77
C LYS A 33 4.63 2.81 -10.90
N ALA A 34 4.86 2.39 -12.14
CA ALA A 34 4.02 2.81 -13.26
C ALA A 34 2.60 2.26 -13.12
N VAL A 35 2.46 1.00 -12.71
CA VAL A 35 1.16 0.38 -12.39
C VAL A 35 0.46 1.15 -11.27
N GLU A 36 1.17 1.52 -10.20
CA GLU A 36 0.62 2.32 -9.12
C GLU A 36 0.11 3.71 -9.60
N LYS A 37 0.81 4.34 -10.55
CA LYS A 37 0.37 5.61 -11.17
C LYS A 37 -0.85 5.44 -12.07
N MET A 38 -1.07 4.26 -12.66
CA MET A 38 -2.25 3.97 -13.48
C MET A 38 -3.53 3.80 -12.65
N PHE A 39 -3.41 3.54 -11.33
CA PHE A 39 -4.53 3.49 -10.40
C PHE A 39 -4.57 4.76 -9.53
N PRO A 40 -5.19 5.85 -10.05
CA PRO A 40 -5.25 7.10 -9.32
C PRO A 40 -6.05 6.95 -8.01
N THR A 41 -5.76 7.84 -7.06
CA THR A 41 -6.57 7.96 -5.84
C THR A 41 -7.96 8.42 -6.24
N MET A 42 -8.99 7.68 -5.84
CA MET A 42 -10.37 8.06 -6.11
C MET A 42 -10.75 9.32 -5.34
N PRO A 43 -11.49 10.26 -5.96
CA PRO A 43 -12.03 11.44 -5.28
C PRO A 43 -12.92 11.12 -4.07
N ALA A 44 -12.99 12.03 -3.09
CA ALA A 44 -13.77 11.84 -1.87
C ALA A 44 -15.26 11.52 -2.09
N ASP A 45 -15.90 12.17 -3.07
CA ASP A 45 -17.30 11.93 -3.43
C ASP A 45 -17.53 10.52 -4.01
N MET A 46 -16.59 10.04 -4.84
CA MET A 46 -16.59 8.66 -5.31
C MET A 46 -16.38 7.68 -4.14
N LEU A 47 -15.47 7.97 -3.21
CA LEU A 47 -15.27 7.11 -2.03
C LEU A 47 -16.53 7.04 -1.16
N GLU A 48 -17.22 8.15 -0.93
CA GLU A 48 -18.51 8.17 -0.20
C GLU A 48 -19.64 7.49 -0.97
N MET A 49 -19.63 7.54 -2.31
CA MET A 49 -20.57 6.79 -3.13
C MET A 49 -20.38 5.27 -2.98
N TRP A 50 -19.15 4.77 -3.11
CA TRP A 50 -18.87 3.34 -3.15
C TRP A 50 -18.72 2.69 -1.77
N PHE A 51 -18.11 3.41 -0.82
CA PHE A 51 -17.76 2.91 0.50
C PHE A 51 -18.47 3.66 1.64
N GLY A 52 -19.14 4.77 1.34
CA GLY A 52 -19.81 5.57 2.36
C GLY A 52 -21.23 5.15 2.64
N ARG A 53 -22.02 6.15 3.02
CA ARG A 53 -23.42 5.98 3.45
C ARG A 53 -24.43 6.01 2.31
N THR A 54 -23.96 6.11 1.06
CA THR A 54 -24.83 6.29 -0.11
C THR A 54 -25.81 5.13 -0.29
N PHE A 55 -25.34 3.89 -0.14
CA PHE A 55 -26.19 2.68 -0.23
C PHE A 55 -26.73 2.20 1.13
N ASN A 56 -26.16 2.66 2.24
CA ASN A 56 -26.63 2.37 3.59
C ASN A 56 -26.44 3.61 4.48
N ARG A 57 -27.50 4.41 4.61
CA ARG A 57 -27.47 5.71 5.30
C ARG A 57 -27.11 5.62 6.77
N GLU A 58 -27.40 4.49 7.43
CA GLU A 58 -27.07 4.25 8.84
C GLU A 58 -25.72 3.54 9.01
N GLY A 59 -25.03 3.23 7.92
CA GLY A 59 -23.75 2.52 7.93
C GLY A 59 -22.54 3.40 8.32
N LEU A 60 -21.37 2.77 8.33
CA LEU A 60 -20.10 3.47 8.47
C LEU A 60 -19.84 4.37 7.25
N ASP A 61 -19.26 5.54 7.51
CA ASP A 61 -18.75 6.46 6.46
C ASP A 61 -17.49 5.90 5.79
N ALA A 62 -17.10 6.48 4.66
CA ALA A 62 -15.98 5.95 3.86
C ALA A 62 -14.66 6.01 4.65
N LYS A 63 -14.43 7.11 5.39
CA LYS A 63 -13.27 7.26 6.28
C LYS A 63 -13.14 6.08 7.23
N THR A 64 -14.21 5.76 7.97
CA THR A 64 -14.18 4.68 8.96
C THR A 64 -13.95 3.33 8.31
N ARG A 65 -14.58 3.05 7.15
CA ARG A 65 -14.35 1.78 6.43
C ARG A 65 -12.93 1.64 5.90
N LEU A 66 -12.35 2.73 5.41
CA LEU A 66 -10.97 2.76 4.94
C LEU A 66 -9.99 2.55 6.10
N LEU A 67 -10.24 3.14 7.28
CA LEU A 67 -9.44 2.86 8.48
C LEU A 67 -9.53 1.38 8.89
N VAL A 68 -10.72 0.77 8.84
CA VAL A 68 -10.87 -0.68 9.11
C VAL A 68 -10.12 -1.52 8.07
N THR A 69 -10.08 -1.07 6.82
CA THR A 69 -9.34 -1.75 5.75
C THR A 69 -7.83 -1.61 5.95
N VAL A 70 -7.33 -0.44 6.38
CA VAL A 70 -5.93 -0.24 6.79
C VAL A 70 -5.55 -1.23 7.90
N ALA A 71 -6.43 -1.40 8.90
CA ALA A 71 -6.22 -2.38 9.97
C ALA A 71 -6.06 -3.81 9.41
N ALA A 72 -7.00 -4.24 8.55
CA ALA A 72 -6.96 -5.57 7.95
C ALA A 72 -5.69 -5.80 7.10
N MET A 73 -5.34 -4.84 6.23
CA MET A 73 -4.14 -4.92 5.39
C MET A 73 -2.86 -4.95 6.23
N THR A 74 -2.82 -4.21 7.34
CA THR A 74 -1.68 -4.24 8.28
C THR A 74 -1.49 -5.64 8.85
N VAL A 75 -2.55 -6.31 9.28
CA VAL A 75 -2.47 -7.68 9.82
C VAL A 75 -2.07 -8.71 8.76
N GLN A 76 -2.45 -8.50 7.49
CA GLN A 76 -2.03 -9.37 6.37
C GLN A 76 -0.53 -9.26 6.04
N GLY A 77 0.15 -8.19 6.47
CA GLY A 77 1.59 -8.01 6.32
C GLY A 77 2.05 -7.92 4.86
N ALA A 78 3.17 -8.57 4.54
CA ALA A 78 3.89 -8.38 3.27
C ALA A 78 3.05 -8.61 1.99
N LEU A 79 2.04 -9.48 2.07
CA LEU A 79 1.16 -9.77 0.92
C LEU A 79 0.25 -8.60 0.53
N ALA A 80 0.01 -7.67 1.46
CA ALA A 80 -0.93 -6.58 1.31
C ALA A 80 -0.27 -5.21 1.17
N GLU A 81 1.07 -5.12 1.06
CA GLU A 81 1.78 -3.83 1.01
C GLU A 81 1.29 -2.89 -0.11
N PRO A 82 1.07 -3.35 -1.37
CA PRO A 82 0.56 -2.49 -2.43
C PRO A 82 -0.85 -1.97 -2.13
N GLN A 83 -1.72 -2.84 -1.61
CA GLN A 83 -3.10 -2.50 -1.27
C GLN A 83 -3.16 -1.57 -0.05
N LEU A 84 -2.32 -1.78 0.96
CA LEU A 84 -2.19 -0.92 2.13
C LEU A 84 -1.85 0.50 1.71
N ARG A 85 -0.84 0.67 0.86
CA ARG A 85 -0.40 1.97 0.37
C ARG A 85 -1.50 2.72 -0.37
N MET A 86 -2.23 2.03 -1.26
CA MET A 86 -3.38 2.59 -1.95
C MET A 86 -4.52 2.96 -0.98
N THR A 87 -4.80 2.10 -0.01
CA THR A 87 -5.86 2.32 0.99
C THR A 87 -5.55 3.52 1.86
N ILE A 88 -4.29 3.73 2.25
CA ILE A 88 -3.86 4.90 3.03
C ILE A 88 -4.11 6.19 2.25
N ARG A 89 -3.80 6.22 0.94
CA ARG A 89 -4.12 7.40 0.09
C ARG A 89 -5.61 7.70 0.07
N HIS A 90 -6.44 6.68 -0.13
CA HIS A 90 -7.89 6.84 -0.11
C HIS A 90 -8.41 7.27 1.27
N ALA A 91 -7.82 6.76 2.36
CA ALA A 91 -8.21 7.16 3.71
C ALA A 91 -7.96 8.66 3.93
N ILE A 92 -6.81 9.17 3.49
CA ILE A 92 -6.48 10.61 3.56
C ILE A 92 -7.49 11.44 2.74
N GLU A 93 -7.75 11.02 1.51
CA GLU A 93 -8.73 11.68 0.63
C GLU A 93 -10.15 11.69 1.23
N ALA A 94 -10.52 10.62 1.94
CA ALA A 94 -11.77 10.55 2.72
C ALA A 94 -11.73 11.34 4.04
N GLY A 95 -10.66 12.08 4.33
CA GLY A 95 -10.55 12.93 5.51
C GLY A 95 -9.96 12.26 6.76
N ALA A 96 -9.31 11.10 6.62
CA ALA A 96 -8.49 10.53 7.70
C ALA A 96 -7.20 11.34 7.87
N THR A 97 -6.85 11.63 9.11
CA THR A 97 -5.60 12.29 9.47
C THR A 97 -4.45 11.27 9.50
N PRO A 98 -3.18 11.70 9.25
CA PRO A 98 -2.02 10.83 9.45
C PRO A 98 -1.96 10.20 10.85
N ARG A 99 -2.43 10.94 11.87
CA ARG A 99 -2.53 10.45 13.25
C ARG A 99 -3.51 9.28 13.37
N GLU A 100 -4.73 9.40 12.86
CA GLU A 100 -5.73 8.33 12.93
C GLU A 100 -5.22 7.06 12.23
N ILE A 101 -4.55 7.21 11.08
CA ILE A 101 -3.97 6.09 10.34
C ILE A 101 -2.85 5.43 11.15
N ALA A 102 -1.94 6.21 11.74
CA ALA A 102 -0.84 5.70 12.54
C ALA A 102 -1.32 4.95 13.80
N GLU A 103 -2.33 5.47 14.50
CA GLU A 103 -2.92 4.84 15.68
C GLU A 103 -3.58 3.49 15.34
N VAL A 104 -4.30 3.42 14.21
CA VAL A 104 -4.89 2.16 13.73
C VAL A 104 -3.81 1.13 13.41
N ILE A 105 -2.74 1.52 12.71
CA ILE A 105 -1.62 0.64 12.40
C ILE A 105 -0.93 0.18 13.70
N TYR A 106 -0.68 1.09 14.64
CA TYR A 106 -0.05 0.79 15.91
C TYR A 106 -0.83 -0.26 16.71
N GLN A 107 -2.16 -0.09 16.82
CA GLN A 107 -3.03 -1.06 17.46
C GLN A 107 -2.93 -2.46 16.82
N MET A 108 -2.73 -2.53 15.50
CA MET A 108 -2.58 -3.82 14.80
C MET A 108 -1.29 -4.56 15.13
N GLY A 109 -0.31 -3.93 15.78
CA GLY A 109 0.83 -4.63 16.35
C GLY A 109 0.45 -5.74 17.33
N MET A 110 -0.70 -5.61 18.01
CA MET A 110 -1.25 -6.64 18.91
C MET A 110 -1.78 -7.88 18.16
N PHE A 111 -2.17 -7.73 16.90
CA PHE A 111 -2.83 -8.79 16.12
C PHE A 111 -1.91 -9.37 15.03
N GLY A 112 -1.23 -8.51 14.27
CA GLY A 112 -0.27 -8.88 13.22
C GLY A 112 1.18 -8.95 13.69
N GLY A 113 1.46 -8.59 14.95
CA GLY A 113 2.81 -8.53 15.50
C GLY A 113 3.57 -7.25 15.13
N LEU A 114 4.65 -7.00 15.87
CA LEU A 114 5.51 -5.82 15.68
C LEU A 114 6.10 -5.68 14.26
N PRO A 115 6.51 -6.75 13.56
CA PRO A 115 7.06 -6.60 12.20
C PRO A 115 6.04 -6.04 11.20
N ALA A 116 4.80 -6.52 11.25
CA ALA A 116 3.73 -6.07 10.36
C ALA A 116 3.36 -4.60 10.63
N MET A 117 3.25 -4.24 11.92
CA MET A 117 3.02 -2.85 12.34
C MET A 117 4.14 -1.92 11.86
N GLN A 118 5.42 -2.27 12.11
CA GLN A 118 6.55 -1.43 11.71
C GLN A 118 6.58 -1.22 10.19
N LYS A 119 6.40 -2.31 9.42
CA LYS A 119 6.38 -2.22 7.96
C LYS A 119 5.24 -1.33 7.46
N ALA A 120 4.06 -1.45 8.06
CA ALA A 120 2.92 -0.60 7.72
C ALA A 120 3.15 0.88 8.06
N LEU A 121 3.81 1.19 9.19
CA LEU A 121 4.19 2.55 9.55
C LEU A 121 5.19 3.16 8.57
N GLU A 122 6.18 2.39 8.10
CA GLU A 122 7.12 2.81 7.05
C GLU A 122 6.37 3.17 5.75
N ILE A 123 5.43 2.31 5.34
CA ILE A 123 4.60 2.55 4.14
C ILE A 123 3.76 3.82 4.31
N ALA A 124 3.11 3.99 5.47
CA ALA A 124 2.30 5.15 5.78
C ALA A 124 3.11 6.45 5.73
N GLN A 125 4.30 6.45 6.34
CA GLN A 125 5.22 7.59 6.29
C GLN A 125 5.59 7.95 4.85
N GLY A 126 5.87 6.96 4.00
CA GLY A 126 6.15 7.19 2.58
C GLY A 126 4.97 7.80 1.82
N VAL A 127 3.73 7.51 2.19
CA VAL A 127 2.54 8.14 1.58
C VAL A 127 2.34 9.57 2.07
N PHE A 128 2.58 9.83 3.35
CA PHE A 128 2.40 11.16 3.93
C PHE A 128 3.37 12.18 3.30
N THR A 129 4.64 11.82 3.15
CA THR A 129 5.65 12.70 2.53
C THR A 129 5.36 13.00 1.06
N GLU A 130 4.84 12.03 0.31
CA GLU A 130 4.40 12.24 -1.08
C GLU A 130 3.19 13.16 -1.20
N SER A 131 2.32 13.16 -0.19
CA SER A 131 1.14 14.01 -0.16
C SER A 131 1.49 15.45 0.19
N GLU A 132 2.43 15.66 1.12
CA GLU A 132 2.98 16.98 1.44
C GLU A 132 3.68 17.63 0.23
N GLY A 133 4.42 16.86 -0.56
CA GLY A 133 5.06 17.34 -1.79
C GLY A 133 4.09 17.73 -2.92
N LYS A 134 2.81 17.37 -2.83
CA LYS A 134 1.76 17.79 -3.78
C LYS A 134 0.97 19.01 -3.31
N ALA A 135 1.08 19.40 -2.03
CA ALA A 135 0.32 20.49 -1.43
C ALA A 135 1.01 21.87 -1.56
N GLN A 136 2.16 21.95 -2.23
CA GLN A 136 2.91 23.20 -2.42
C GLN A 136 2.90 23.60 -3.91
N PRO A 137 2.18 24.69 -4.29
CA PRO A 137 2.38 25.35 -5.58
C PRO A 137 3.68 26.16 -5.63
#